data_AF-A0A2E9CBR2-F1
#
_entry.id   AF-A0A2E9CBR2-F1
#
_cell.length_a   1.000
_cell.length_b   1.000
_cell.length_c   1.000
_cell.angle_alpha   90.00
_cell.angle_beta   90.00
_cell.angle_gamma   90.00
#
_symmetry.space_group_name_H-M   'P 1'
#
loop_
_entity.id
_entity.type
_entity.pdbx_description
1 polymer ?
#
loop_
_entity_poly.entity_id
_entity_poly.type
_entity_poly.pdbx_seq_one_letter_code
_entity_poly.pdbx_strand_id
1 'polypeptide(L)'
;MDFSTIGAEDSLDEAKMRLESVDALIVWGDDIILGVLLDEHLARGGNCGSACELDILVDPSVEQNMIWRPKFIITTDDGEPVMLSHGP
;
A
#
# COMPACT_ATOMS: atom_id res chain seq x y z
N MET A 1 11.42 -1.23 -3.65
CA MET A 1 10.35 -0.48 -4.33
C MET A 1 10.28 0.85 -3.64
N ASP A 2 10.43 1.93 -4.39
CA ASP A 2 10.33 3.26 -3.80
C ASP A 2 8.84 3.55 -3.54
N PHE A 3 8.52 4.04 -2.36
CA PHE A 3 7.13 4.29 -1.98
C PHE A 3 6.97 5.62 -1.24
N SER A 4 5.73 6.08 -1.20
CA SER A 4 5.29 7.15 -0.31
C SER A 4 4.00 6.74 0.40
N THR A 5 3.46 7.60 1.24
CA THR A 5 2.20 7.37 1.95
C THR A 5 1.10 8.27 1.38
N ILE A 6 -0.16 7.86 1.50
CA ILE A 6 -1.33 8.66 1.14
C ILE A 6 -2.52 8.26 2.01
N GLY A 7 -3.47 9.16 2.26
CA GLY A 7 -4.69 8.86 3.00
C GLY A 7 -5.72 8.13 2.15
N ALA A 8 -6.54 7.29 2.77
CA ALA A 8 -7.61 6.55 2.11
C ALA A 8 -8.68 7.46 1.50
N GLU A 9 -8.93 8.62 2.13
CA GLU A 9 -9.90 9.62 1.69
C GLU A 9 -9.36 10.56 0.59
N ASP A 10 -8.06 10.48 0.29
CA ASP A 10 -7.44 11.32 -0.74
C ASP A 10 -7.92 10.92 -2.15
N SER A 11 -7.84 11.88 -3.06
CA SER A 11 -8.26 11.69 -4.45
C SER A 11 -7.27 10.86 -5.26
N LEU A 12 -7.78 10.15 -6.26
CA LEU A 12 -6.92 9.40 -7.20
C LEU A 12 -6.04 10.31 -8.08
N ASP A 13 -6.45 11.57 -8.30
CA ASP A 13 -5.62 12.54 -9.00
C ASP A 13 -4.36 12.90 -8.20
N GLU A 14 -4.49 13.03 -6.88
CA GLU A 14 -3.34 13.25 -5.99
C GLU A 14 -2.42 12.02 -5.96
N ALA A 15 -3.00 10.82 -5.83
CA ALA A 15 -2.24 9.58 -5.92
C ALA A 15 -1.44 9.49 -7.22
N LYS A 16 -2.09 9.82 -8.34
CA LYS A 16 -1.46 9.81 -9.66
C LYS A 16 -0.23 10.71 -9.71
N MET A 17 -0.35 11.94 -9.21
CA MET A 17 0.79 12.88 -9.18
C MET A 17 1.95 12.35 -8.33
N ARG A 18 1.68 11.71 -7.18
CA ARG A 18 2.73 11.14 -6.35
C ARG A 18 3.40 9.93 -7.01
N LEU A 19 2.62 9.07 -7.68
CA LEU A 19 3.10 7.90 -8.43
C LEU A 19 3.96 8.26 -9.65
N GLU A 20 4.01 9.53 -10.08
CA GLU A 20 5.00 9.97 -11.07
C GLU A 20 6.44 9.95 -10.51
N SER A 21 6.60 9.97 -9.18
CA SER A 21 7.90 10.06 -8.49
C SER A 21 8.27 8.83 -7.67
N VAL A 22 7.31 7.92 -7.39
CA VAL A 22 7.53 6.68 -6.63
C VAL A 22 6.81 5.52 -7.30
N ASP A 23 7.26 4.30 -7.04
CA ASP A 23 6.67 3.10 -7.65
C ASP A 23 5.28 2.77 -7.07
N ALA A 24 5.04 3.12 -5.80
CA ALA A 24 3.84 2.72 -5.06
C ALA A 24 3.47 3.71 -3.94
N LEU A 25 2.20 3.68 -3.53
CA LEU A 25 1.71 4.40 -2.36
C LEU A 25 1.15 3.45 -1.32
N ILE A 26 1.59 3.58 -0.08
CA ILE A 26 0.96 2.92 1.06
C ILE A 26 -0.23 3.76 1.50
N VAL A 27 -1.41 3.15 1.48
CA VAL A 27 -2.67 3.82 1.80
C VAL A 27 -2.97 3.66 3.28
N TRP A 28 -3.11 4.79 3.96
CA TRP A 28 -3.45 4.89 5.38
C TRP A 28 -4.95 5.13 5.55
N GLY A 29 -5.59 4.28 6.36
CA GLY A 29 -6.88 4.61 6.98
C GLY A 29 -6.68 5.51 8.20
N ASP A 30 -7.69 5.57 9.08
CA ASP A 30 -7.63 6.43 10.28
C ASP A 30 -6.42 6.13 11.17
N ASP A 31 -6.20 4.87 11.54
CA ASP A 31 -5.11 4.44 12.45
C ASP A 31 -4.41 3.16 11.97
N ILE A 32 -4.66 2.72 10.74
CA ILE A 32 -4.10 1.48 10.20
C ILE A 32 -3.67 1.65 8.76
N ILE A 33 -2.65 0.89 8.37
CA ILE A 33 -2.32 0.69 6.96
C ILE A 33 -3.41 -0.18 6.33
N LEU A 34 -4.02 0.34 5.27
CA LEU A 34 -5.19 -0.26 4.64
C LEU A 34 -4.81 -1.07 3.40
N GLY A 35 -3.86 -0.58 2.60
CA GLY A 35 -3.49 -1.22 1.34
C GLY A 35 -2.31 -0.57 0.63
N VAL A 36 -2.05 -1.04 -0.59
CA VAL A 36 -1.02 -0.50 -1.49
C VAL A 36 -1.67 -0.07 -2.81
N LEU A 37 -1.39 1.14 -3.26
CA LEU A 37 -1.88 1.69 -4.52
C LEU A 37 -0.73 1.78 -5.54
N LEU A 38 -1.00 1.29 -6.76
CA LEU A 38 -0.11 1.34 -7.92
C LEU A 38 -0.81 2.10 -9.05
N ASP A 39 -0.07 2.49 -10.09
CA ASP A 39 -0.62 3.20 -11.25
C ASP A 39 -1.77 2.40 -11.92
N GLU A 40 -1.66 1.08 -11.98
CA GLU A 40 -2.70 0.20 -12.52
C GLU A 40 -4.02 0.22 -11.72
N HIS A 41 -3.95 0.55 -10.43
CA HIS A 41 -5.13 0.60 -9.56
C HIS A 41 -5.95 1.88 -9.74
N LEU A 42 -5.35 2.94 -10.31
CA LEU A 42 -6.03 4.22 -10.56
C LEU A 42 -7.26 4.08 -11.49
N ALA A 43 -7.27 3.05 -12.34
CA ALA A 43 -8.39 2.76 -13.24
C ALA A 43 -9.67 2.29 -12.51
N ARG A 44 -9.59 1.91 -11.23
CA ARG A 44 -10.74 1.41 -10.45
C ARG A 44 -11.74 2.52 -10.06
N GLY A 45 -11.32 3.79 -10.04
CA GLY A 45 -12.15 4.93 -9.63
C GLY A 45 -12.39 5.01 -8.12
N GLY A 46 -13.11 6.05 -7.66
CA GLY A 46 -13.38 6.29 -6.24
C GLY A 46 -12.29 7.11 -5.53
N ASN A 47 -12.00 6.78 -4.27
CA ASN A 47 -10.89 7.33 -3.49
C ASN A 47 -9.74 6.31 -3.36
N CYS A 48 -8.60 6.75 -2.82
CA CYS A 48 -7.41 5.89 -2.67
C CYS A 48 -7.69 4.62 -1.87
N GLY A 49 -8.51 4.70 -0.82
CA GLY A 49 -8.89 3.55 0.00
C GLY A 49 -9.73 2.52 -0.74
N SER A 50 -10.61 2.96 -1.65
CA SER A 50 -11.43 2.07 -2.47
C SER A 50 -10.66 1.43 -3.63
N ALA A 51 -9.62 2.11 -4.12
CA ALA A 51 -8.85 1.68 -5.28
C ALA A 51 -7.67 0.77 -4.91
N CYS A 52 -7.13 0.86 -3.70
CA CYS A 52 -5.91 0.15 -3.31
C CYS A 52 -6.04 -1.37 -3.34
N GLU A 53 -4.90 -2.05 -3.47
CA GLU A 53 -4.78 -3.48 -3.24
C GLU A 53 -4.80 -3.76 -1.74
N LEU A 54 -5.68 -4.67 -1.34
CA LEU A 54 -5.90 -5.09 0.04
C LEU A 54 -5.18 -6.41 0.35
N ASP A 55 -4.68 -7.10 -0.67
CA ASP A 55 -3.87 -8.31 -0.54
C ASP A 55 -2.45 -7.99 -0.06
N ILE A 56 -2.38 -7.52 1.19
CA ILE A 56 -1.17 -7.07 1.86
C ILE A 56 -1.02 -7.73 3.22
N LEU A 57 0.22 -7.83 3.70
CA LEU A 57 0.50 -8.09 5.11
C LEU A 57 1.44 -7.01 5.66
N VAL A 58 1.14 -6.56 6.88
CA VAL A 58 1.97 -5.61 7.63
C VAL A 58 2.69 -6.38 8.74
N ASP A 59 4.02 -6.27 8.76
CA ASP A 59 4.92 -6.99 9.67
C ASP A 59 4.61 -8.49 9.86
N PRO A 60 4.42 -9.27 8.77
CA PRO A 60 4.08 -10.67 8.90
C PRO A 60 5.24 -11.50 9.45
N SER A 61 4.90 -12.51 10.25
CA SER A 61 5.81 -13.62 10.53
C SER A 61 6.10 -14.45 9.27
N VAL A 62 7.21 -15.21 9.29
CA VAL A 62 7.58 -16.13 8.20
C VAL A 62 6.46 -17.12 7.89
N GLU A 63 5.79 -17.66 8.92
CA GLU A 63 4.70 -18.61 8.77
C GLU A 63 3.48 -17.98 8.10
N GLN A 64 3.08 -16.78 8.53
CA GLN A 64 1.98 -16.05 7.89
C GLN A 64 2.28 -15.80 6.41
N ASN A 65 3.51 -15.39 6.09
CA ASN A 65 3.90 -15.14 4.71
C ASN A 65 3.83 -16.41 3.84
N MET A 66 4.25 -17.56 4.36
CA MET A 66 4.17 -18.84 3.65
C MET A 66 2.73 -19.33 3.42
N ILE A 67 1.83 -19.07 4.37
CA ILE A 67 0.44 -19.51 4.33
C ILE A 67 -0.39 -18.61 3.41
N TRP A 68 -0.29 -17.30 3.59
CA TRP A 68 -1.17 -16.33 2.93
C TRP A 68 -0.65 -15.89 1.56
N ARG A 69 0.69 -15.85 1.38
CA ARG A 69 1.36 -15.43 0.14
C ARG A 69 0.77 -14.12 -0.41
N PRO A 70 0.84 -13.02 0.36
CA PRO A 70 0.25 -11.76 -0.04
C PRO A 70 0.92 -11.21 -1.30
N LYS A 71 0.26 -10.29 -2.01
CA LYS A 71 0.92 -9.58 -3.10
C LYS A 71 1.99 -8.62 -2.61
N PHE A 72 1.73 -7.96 -1.48
CA PHE A 72 2.66 -6.99 -0.89
C PHE A 72 2.92 -7.26 0.59
N ILE A 73 4.13 -6.93 1.01
CA ILE A 73 4.57 -6.97 2.40
C ILE A 73 5.08 -5.59 2.77
N ILE A 74 4.56 -5.07 3.87
CA ILE A 74 4.94 -3.78 4.45
C ILE A 74 5.63 -4.06 5.77
N THR A 75 6.79 -3.44 5.99
CA THR A 75 7.48 -3.47 7.28
C THR A 75 7.40 -2.09 7.91
N THR A 76 7.09 -2.02 9.21
CA THR A 76 7.04 -0.77 9.97
C THR A 76 8.18 -0.66 10.98
N ASP A 77 8.56 0.57 11.30
CA ASP A 77 9.42 0.92 12.44
C ASP A 77 8.70 2.02 13.24
N ASP A 78 8.46 1.75 14.53
CA ASP A 78 7.63 2.60 15.41
C ASP A 78 6.25 2.96 14.85
N GLY A 79 5.64 2.04 14.08
CA GLY A 79 4.33 2.21 13.46
C GLY A 79 4.35 2.90 12.10
N GLU A 80 5.49 3.43 11.65
CA GLU A 80 5.64 4.07 10.34
C GLU A 80 6.20 3.09 9.30
N PRO A 81 5.67 3.04 8.07
CA PRO A 81 6.17 2.15 7.03
C PRO A 81 7.58 2.58 6.60
N VAL A 82 8.52 1.63 6.69
CA VAL A 82 9.92 1.84 6.29
C VAL A 82 10.31 1.01 5.07
N MET A 83 9.53 -0.03 4.75
CA MET A 83 9.80 -0.90 3.62
C MET A 83 8.51 -1.40 2.97
N LEU A 84 8.50 -1.40 1.64
CA LEU A 84 7.49 -2.05 0.80
C LEU A 84 8.18 -3.04 -0.13
N SER A 85 7.65 -4.26 -0.19
CA SER A 85 8.14 -5.31 -1.08
C SER A 85 7.00 -6.16 -1.63
N HIS A 86 7.27 -6.86 -2.72
CA HIS A 86 6.36 -7.91 -3.20
C HIS A 86 6.45 -9.12 -2.29
N GLY A 87 5.35 -9.84 -2.16
CA GLY A 87 5.33 -11.13 -1.47
C GLY A 87 6.10 -12.24 -2.22
N PRO A 88 6.22 -13.41 -1.58
CA PRO A 88 7.05 -14.54 -2.04
C PRO A 88 6.51 -15.30 -3.25
#